data_AF-A0A914QEM5-F1
#
_entry.id   AF-A0A914QEM5-F1
#
_cell.length_a   1.000
_cell.length_b   1.000
_cell.length_c   1.000
_cell.angle_alpha   90.00
_cell.angle_beta   90.00
_cell.angle_gamma   90.00
#
_symmetry.space_group_name_H-M   'P 1'
#
loop_
_entity.id
_entity.type
_entity.pdbx_description
1 polymer ?
#
loop_
_entity_poly.entity_id
_entity_poly.type
_entity_poly.pdbx_seq_one_letter_code
_entity_poly.pdbx_strand_id
1 'polypeptide(L)'
;MVENNFYKFLNWFDERAWYPLGRIVGGTVYPGLMVTSGAIHYVLNSLNFPIHIRDVCVFLAPTFSGLTAIATYFLTKEIWSPGAGLFAAIFIAISPGYTSRSVAGSYDNEGIAIFALQVSNFHYYVLKYFL
;
A
#
# COMPACT_ATOMS: atom_id res chain seq x y z
N MET A 1 5.92 5.11 14.90
CA MET A 1 5.17 6.24 14.32
C MET A 1 3.87 6.51 15.07
N VAL A 2 2.97 5.52 15.19
CA VAL A 2 1.67 5.67 15.86
C VAL A 2 1.78 6.20 17.30
N GLU A 3 2.69 5.66 18.10
CA GLU A 3 2.85 6.07 19.51
C GLU A 3 3.67 7.36 19.69
N ASN A 4 4.59 7.63 18.76
CA ASN A 4 5.64 8.64 18.94
C ASN A 4 5.51 9.86 18.02
N ASN A 5 4.35 10.07 17.39
CA ASN A 5 4.10 11.15 16.42
C ASN A 5 4.92 11.00 15.11
N PHE A 6 4.42 11.60 14.03
CA PHE A 6 5.01 11.59 12.71
C PHE A 6 6.34 12.38 12.64
N TYR A 7 6.41 13.56 13.27
CA TYR A 7 7.64 14.37 13.24
C TYR A 7 8.84 13.70 13.92
N LYS A 8 8.61 12.93 15.00
CA LYS A 8 9.69 12.16 15.61
C LYS A 8 10.09 10.96 14.76
N PHE A 9 9.15 10.36 14.02
CA PHE A 9 9.46 9.29 13.07
C PHE A 9 10.33 9.79 11.92
N LEU A 10 10.04 10.97 11.36
CA LEU A 10 10.85 11.57 10.29
C LEU A 10 12.27 11.93 10.74
N ASN A 11 12.46 12.28 12.01
CA ASN A 11 13.78 12.61 12.58
C ASN A 11 14.36 11.45 13.40
N TRP A 12 13.88 10.22 13.20
CA TRP A 12 14.28 9.09 14.04
C TRP A 12 15.69 8.61 13.68
N PHE A 13 16.57 8.68 14.68
CA PHE A 13 17.86 8.00 14.70
C PHE A 13 17.76 6.74 15.56
N ASP A 14 18.05 5.58 14.96
CA ASP A 14 18.05 4.28 15.63
C ASP A 14 19.47 3.90 16.03
N GLU A 15 19.78 4.06 17.32
CA GLU A 15 21.05 3.68 17.94
C GLU A 15 21.17 2.16 18.13
N ARG A 16 20.06 1.41 18.03
CA ARG A 16 20.04 -0.04 18.29
C ARG A 16 20.40 -0.87 17.05
N ALA A 17 20.37 -0.26 15.87
CA ALA A 17 20.79 -0.88 14.63
C ALA A 17 22.22 -0.46 14.26
N TRP A 18 22.96 -1.33 13.57
CA TRP A 18 24.29 -1.02 13.01
C TRP A 18 25.31 -0.53 14.04
N TYR A 19 25.49 -1.27 15.14
CA TYR A 19 26.55 -0.97 16.10
C TYR A 19 27.93 -1.00 15.40
N PRO A 20 28.80 0.02 15.58
CA PRO A 20 28.71 1.16 16.51
C PRO A 20 28.13 2.47 15.91
N LEU A 21 27.72 2.50 14.65
CA LEU A 21 27.38 3.73 13.92
C LEU A 21 25.96 4.23 14.15
N GLY A 22 24.99 3.33 14.35
CA GLY A 22 23.57 3.69 14.33
C GLY A 22 23.01 3.85 12.91
N ARG A 23 21.69 4.08 12.79
CA ARG A 23 21.00 4.33 11.51
C ARG A 23 20.05 5.52 11.59
N ILE A 24 20.16 6.45 10.66
CA ILE A 24 19.17 7.52 10.45
C ILE A 24 17.96 6.90 9.71
N VAL A 25 16.93 6.48 10.42
CA VAL A 25 15.79 5.75 9.82
C VAL A 25 14.94 6.68 8.96
N GLY A 26 14.61 7.87 9.47
CA GLY A 26 13.71 8.79 8.79
C GLY A 26 14.20 9.26 7.40
N GLY A 27 15.53 9.28 7.19
CA GLY A 27 16.14 9.62 5.90
C GLY A 27 16.51 8.43 5.01
N THR A 28 16.40 7.19 5.51
CA THR A 28 16.84 5.97 4.78
C THR A 28 15.71 4.95 4.54
N VAL A 29 14.46 5.35 4.75
CA VAL A 29 13.26 4.53 4.58
C VAL A 29 12.23 5.28 3.75
N TYR A 30 11.52 4.57 2.88
CA TYR A 30 10.34 5.10 2.20
C TYR A 30 9.16 5.10 3.19
N PRO A 31 8.67 6.28 3.63
CA PRO A 31 7.69 6.35 4.71
C PRO A 31 6.26 5.95 4.30
N GLY A 32 6.01 5.71 3.00
CA GLY A 32 4.66 5.52 2.47
C GLY A 32 3.89 4.37 3.13
N LEU A 33 4.53 3.22 3.35
CA LEU A 33 3.92 2.07 3.99
C LEU A 33 3.52 2.37 5.44
N MET A 34 4.43 2.97 6.22
CA MET A 34 4.22 3.32 7.62
C MET A 34 3.15 4.40 7.80
N VAL A 35 3.16 5.42 6.94
CA VAL A 35 2.16 6.49 6.95
C VAL A 35 0.78 5.93 6.64
N THR A 36 0.67 5.05 5.65
CA THR A 36 -0.61 4.44 5.26
C THR A 36 -1.22 3.60 6.38
N SER A 37 -0.43 2.71 6.99
CA SER A 37 -0.92 1.88 8.10
C SER A 37 -1.29 2.70 9.34
N GLY A 38 -0.49 3.71 9.68
CA GLY A 38 -0.81 4.60 10.80
C GLY A 38 -2.02 5.50 10.55
N ALA A 39 -2.25 5.94 9.31
CA ALA A 39 -3.46 6.67 8.93
C ALA A 39 -4.71 5.79 9.06
N ILE A 40 -4.66 4.55 8.57
CA ILE A 40 -5.77 3.58 8.72
C ILE A 40 -6.05 3.34 10.21
N HIS A 41 -5.01 3.10 11.02
CA HIS A 41 -5.15 2.91 12.46
C HIS A 41 -5.74 4.15 13.17
N TYR A 42 -5.33 5.35 12.79
CA TYR A 42 -5.87 6.60 13.35
C TYR A 42 -7.37 6.77 13.02
N VAL A 43 -7.76 6.49 11.77
CA VAL A 43 -9.17 6.57 11.33
C VAL A 43 -10.01 5.54 12.10
N LEU A 44 -9.55 4.29 12.21
CA LEU A 44 -10.28 3.23 12.92
C LEU A 44 -10.47 3.56 14.41
N ASN A 45 -9.42 4.05 15.07
CA ASN A 45 -9.52 4.47 16.47
C ASN A 45 -10.42 5.70 16.65
N SER A 46 -10.42 6.63 15.70
CA SER A 46 -11.31 7.80 15.73
C SER A 46 -12.79 7.41 15.59
N LEU A 47 -13.07 6.29 14.94
CA LEU A 47 -14.40 5.68 14.82
C LEU A 47 -14.76 4.75 16.01
N ASN A 48 -13.96 4.75 17.09
CA ASN A 48 -14.11 3.90 18.26
C ASN A 48 -14.00 2.39 17.98
N PHE A 49 -13.22 1.98 16.96
CA PHE A 49 -12.81 0.59 16.77
C PHE A 49 -11.37 0.39 17.27
N PRO A 50 -11.16 -0.05 18.52
CA PRO A 50 -9.83 -0.22 19.10
C PRO A 50 -9.15 -1.47 18.53
N ILE A 51 -8.42 -1.30 17.44
CA ILE A 51 -7.69 -2.37 16.76
C ILE A 51 -6.20 -2.17 17.00
N HIS A 52 -5.47 -3.24 17.33
CA HIS A 52 -4.02 -3.14 17.49
C HIS A 52 -3.35 -2.84 16.15
N ILE A 53 -2.32 -1.99 16.17
CA ILE A 53 -1.55 -1.63 14.95
C ILE A 53 -0.99 -2.86 14.22
N ARG A 54 -0.67 -3.94 14.94
CA ARG A 54 -0.21 -5.20 14.33
C ARG A 54 -1.25 -5.78 13.39
N ASP A 55 -2.52 -5.77 13.77
CA ASP A 55 -3.59 -6.37 12.97
C ASP A 55 -3.83 -5.54 11.71
N VAL A 56 -3.72 -4.21 11.83
CA VAL A 56 -3.73 -3.30 10.66
C VAL A 56 -2.59 -3.63 9.71
N CYS A 57 -1.35 -3.81 10.21
CA CYS A 57 -0.21 -4.17 9.37
C CYS A 57 -0.37 -5.56 8.71
N VAL A 58 -0.93 -6.54 9.41
CA VAL A 58 -1.14 -7.90 8.88
C VAL A 58 -2.16 -7.92 7.74
N PHE A 59 -3.26 -7.18 7.88
CA PHE A 59 -4.35 -7.16 6.89
C PHE A 59 -4.22 -6.06 5.83
N LEU A 60 -3.16 -5.26 5.88
CA LEU A 60 -2.94 -4.19 4.91
C LEU A 60 -2.76 -4.75 3.49
N ALA A 61 -1.87 -5.73 3.30
CA ALA A 61 -1.56 -6.24 1.97
C ALA A 61 -2.77 -6.88 1.25
N PRO A 62 -3.59 -7.74 1.90
CA PRO A 62 -4.82 -8.26 1.29
C PRO A 62 -5.83 -7.15 0.93
N THR A 63 -5.95 -6.13 1.77
CA THR A 63 -6.86 -5.00 1.51
C THR A 63 -6.45 -4.25 0.24
N PHE A 64 -5.16 -3.93 0.10
CA PHE A 64 -4.64 -3.29 -1.10
C PHE A 64 -4.66 -4.22 -2.32
N SER A 65 -4.56 -5.54 -2.15
CA SER A 65 -4.75 -6.51 -3.24
C SER A 65 -6.15 -6.44 -3.86
N GLY A 66 -7.18 -6.34 -3.03
CA GLY A 66 -8.55 -6.10 -3.50
C GLY A 66 -8.70 -4.76 -4.24
N LEU A 67 -8.10 -3.69 -3.71
CA LEU A 67 -8.10 -2.39 -4.38
C LEU A 67 -7.34 -2.40 -5.72
N THR A 68 -6.25 -3.17 -5.81
CA THR A 68 -5.50 -3.39 -7.06
C THR A 68 -6.39 -4.03 -8.12
N ALA A 69 -7.19 -5.04 -7.77
CA ALA A 69 -8.12 -5.66 -8.72
C ALA A 69 -9.14 -4.65 -9.28
N ILE A 70 -9.65 -3.76 -8.43
CA ILE A 70 -10.54 -2.66 -8.85
C ILE A 70 -9.80 -1.66 -9.75
N ALA A 71 -8.57 -1.28 -9.40
CA ALA A 71 -7.77 -0.37 -10.23
C ALA A 71 -7.46 -0.97 -11.60
N THR A 72 -7.16 -2.27 -11.67
CA THR A 72 -6.92 -3.00 -12.92
C THR A 72 -8.18 -3.07 -13.78
N TYR A 73 -9.36 -3.24 -13.18
CA TYR A 73 -10.63 -3.14 -13.92
C TYR A 73 -10.75 -1.80 -14.65
N PHE A 74 -10.56 -0.69 -13.94
CA PHE A 74 -10.68 0.65 -14.53
C PHE A 74 -9.62 0.89 -15.60
N LEU A 75 -8.36 0.50 -15.37
CA LEU A 75 -7.30 0.59 -16.36
C LEU A 75 -7.66 -0.15 -17.66
N THR A 76 -8.03 -1.42 -17.57
CA THR A 76 -8.32 -2.23 -18.76
C THR A 76 -9.62 -1.83 -19.44
N LYS A 77 -10.60 -1.34 -18.68
CA LYS A 77 -11.84 -0.76 -19.24
C LYS A 77 -11.54 0.41 -20.19
N GLU A 78 -10.63 1.30 -19.81
CA GLU A 78 -10.24 2.44 -20.66
C GLU A 78 -9.45 2.02 -21.90
N ILE A 79 -8.66 0.95 -21.81
CA ILE A 79 -7.84 0.48 -22.94
C ILE A 79 -8.69 -0.23 -24.00
N TRP A 80 -9.71 -0.99 -23.60
CA TRP A 80 -10.43 -1.87 -24.52
C TRP A 80 -11.95 -1.87 -24.33
N SER A 81 -12.45 -2.63 -23.36
CA SER A 81 -13.88 -2.74 -23.10
C SER A 81 -14.17 -3.11 -21.65
N PRO A 82 -15.40 -2.85 -21.15
CA PRO A 82 -15.78 -3.24 -19.80
C PRO A 82 -15.66 -4.75 -19.54
N GLY A 83 -15.94 -5.58 -20.55
CA GLY A 83 -15.81 -7.03 -20.45
C GLY A 83 -14.35 -7.47 -20.25
N ALA A 84 -13.42 -6.90 -21.03
CA ALA A 84 -11.99 -7.14 -20.85
C ALA A 84 -11.51 -6.71 -19.46
N GLY A 85 -12.04 -5.59 -18.94
CA GLY A 85 -11.75 -5.12 -17.59
C GLY A 85 -12.14 -6.11 -16.49
N LEU A 86 -13.31 -6.75 -16.62
CA LEU A 86 -13.75 -7.76 -15.64
C LEU A 86 -12.82 -8.97 -15.63
N PHE A 87 -12.42 -9.48 -16.81
CA PHE A 87 -11.48 -10.60 -16.90
C PHE A 87 -10.11 -10.22 -16.32
N ALA A 88 -9.60 -9.02 -16.61
CA ALA A 88 -8.32 -8.56 -16.07
C ALA A 88 -8.34 -8.47 -14.53
N ALA A 89 -9.43 -7.95 -13.95
CA ALA A 89 -9.60 -7.87 -12.50
C ALA A 89 -9.63 -9.25 -11.83
N ILE A 90 -10.31 -10.23 -12.44
CA ILE A 90 -10.35 -11.60 -11.92
C ILE A 90 -8.95 -12.23 -12.00
N PHE A 91 -8.24 -12.07 -13.12
CA PHE A 91 -6.92 -12.65 -13.30
C PHE A 91 -5.89 -12.12 -12.30
N ILE A 92 -5.88 -10.82 -12.03
CA ILE A 92 -4.94 -10.26 -11.05
C ILE A 92 -5.30 -10.67 -9.62
N ALA A 93 -6.59 -10.81 -9.30
CA ALA A 93 -7.05 -11.19 -7.97
C ALA A 93 -6.62 -12.61 -7.56
N ILE A 94 -6.50 -13.54 -8.51
CA ILE A 94 -6.09 -14.93 -8.24
C ILE A 94 -4.66 -15.25 -8.70
N SER A 95 -3.93 -14.26 -9.22
CA SER A 95 -2.60 -14.48 -9.76
C SER A 95 -1.65 -14.93 -8.65
N PRO A 96 -1.02 -16.12 -8.76
CA PRO A 96 -0.10 -16.62 -7.73
C PRO A 96 1.13 -15.72 -7.60
N GLY A 97 1.56 -15.10 -8.70
CA GLY A 97 2.67 -14.14 -8.72
C GLY A 97 2.38 -12.93 -7.81
N TYR A 98 1.19 -12.36 -7.90
CA TYR A 98 0.82 -11.23 -7.04
C TYR A 98 0.51 -11.67 -5.60
N THR A 99 -0.18 -12.81 -5.45
CA THR A 99 -0.56 -13.35 -4.13
C THR A 99 0.68 -13.64 -3.26
N SER A 100 1.76 -14.15 -3.86
CA SER A 100 3.03 -14.41 -3.14
C SER A 100 3.64 -13.18 -2.45
N ARG A 101 3.33 -11.96 -2.92
CA ARG A 101 3.82 -10.68 -2.36
C ARG A 101 2.74 -9.89 -1.62
N SER A 102 1.50 -10.40 -1.57
CA SER A 102 0.36 -9.71 -0.97
C SER A 102 -0.43 -10.58 0.02
N VAL A 103 0.18 -11.65 0.52
CA VAL A 103 -0.41 -12.53 1.53
C VAL A 103 -0.58 -11.80 2.87
N ALA A 104 -1.62 -12.17 3.63
CA ALA A 104 -1.82 -11.66 4.98
C ALA A 104 -0.58 -11.91 5.85
N GLY A 105 -0.11 -10.88 6.54
CA GLY A 105 1.12 -10.90 7.33
C GLY A 105 2.39 -10.48 6.57
N SER A 106 2.36 -10.44 5.23
CA SER A 106 3.45 -9.90 4.41
C SER A 106 3.38 -8.37 4.36
N TYR A 107 3.87 -7.72 5.42
CA TYR A 107 3.93 -6.27 5.52
C TYR A 107 5.19 -5.72 4.82
N ASP A 108 5.15 -5.75 3.48
CA ASP A 108 6.21 -5.21 2.62
C ASP A 108 5.66 -4.17 1.64
N ASN A 109 6.57 -3.40 1.04
CA ASN A 109 6.24 -2.27 0.18
C ASN A 109 5.49 -2.67 -1.09
N GLU A 110 5.71 -3.88 -1.61
CA GLU A 110 5.07 -4.35 -2.84
C GLU A 110 3.55 -4.40 -2.74
N GLY A 111 2.99 -4.65 -1.55
CA GLY A 111 1.54 -4.70 -1.35
C GLY A 111 0.84 -3.40 -1.75
N ILE A 112 1.43 -2.26 -1.40
CA ILE A 112 0.93 -0.92 -1.77
C ILE A 112 1.47 -0.47 -3.12
N ALA A 113 2.72 -0.79 -3.45
CA ALA A 113 3.38 -0.31 -4.67
C ALA A 113 2.64 -0.78 -5.93
N ILE A 114 2.16 -2.02 -5.96
CA ILE A 114 1.42 -2.56 -7.11
C ILE A 114 0.08 -1.83 -7.29
N PHE A 115 -0.64 -1.54 -6.21
CA PHE A 115 -1.84 -0.72 -6.25
C PHE A 115 -1.54 0.68 -6.82
N ALA A 116 -0.53 1.36 -6.26
CA ALA A 116 -0.13 2.69 -6.70
C ALA A 116 0.25 2.72 -8.18
N LEU A 117 0.94 1.68 -8.67
CA LEU A 117 1.30 1.53 -10.08
C LEU A 117 0.09 1.38 -10.99
N GLN A 118 -0.93 0.60 -10.60
CA GLN A 118 -2.16 0.46 -11.40
C GLN A 118 -2.93 1.79 -11.47
N VAL A 119 -3.04 2.49 -10.34
CA VAL A 119 -3.70 3.80 -10.27
C VAL A 119 -2.95 4.85 -11.08
N SER A 120 -1.61 4.90 -11.00
CA SER A 120 -0.81 5.86 -11.77
C SER A 120 -0.92 5.61 -13.27
N ASN A 121 -0.92 4.33 -13.69
CA ASN A 121 -1.12 3.98 -15.10
C ASN A 121 -2.52 4.37 -15.57
N PHE A 122 -3.55 4.08 -14.78
CA PHE A 122 -4.92 4.51 -15.11
C PHE A 122 -5.00 6.03 -15.27
N HIS A 123 -4.46 6.79 -14.31
CA HIS A 123 -4.45 8.24 -14.37
C HIS A 123 -3.72 8.77 -15.61
N TYR A 124 -2.56 8.21 -15.93
CA TYR A 124 -1.81 8.55 -17.14
C TYR A 124 -2.60 8.28 -18.42
N TYR A 125 -3.25 7.12 -18.52
CA TYR A 125 -4.08 6.79 -19.68
C TYR A 125 -5.27 7.74 -19.83
N VAL A 126 -5.96 8.06 -18.75
CA VAL A 126 -7.07 9.03 -18.78
C VAL A 126 -6.60 10.40 -19.25
N LEU A 127 -5.49 10.91 -18.70
CA LEU A 127 -4.95 12.22 -19.08
C LEU A 127 -4.60 12.30 -20.58
N LYS A 128 -4.12 11.21 -21.17
CA LYS A 128 -3.79 11.16 -22.62
C LYS A 128 -5.00 11.42 -23.53
N TYR A 129 -6.22 11.13 -23.08
CA TYR A 129 -7.42 11.41 -23.88
C TYR A 129 -7.91 12.87 -23.78
N PHE A 130 -7.39 13.65 -22.83
CA PHE A 130 -7.77 15.05 -22.62
C PHE A 130 -6.75 16.06 -23.17
N LEU A 131 -5.58 15.60 -23.63
CA LEU A 131 -4.52 16.39 -24.27
C LEU A 131 -4.39 16.02 -25.74
#